data_AF-C5D0G1-F1
#
_entry.id   AF-C5D0G1-F1
#
_cell.length_a   1.000
_cell.length_b   1.000
_cell.length_c   1.000
_cell.angle_alpha   90.00
_cell.angle_beta   90.00
_cell.angle_gamma   90.00
#
_symmetry.space_group_name_H-M   'P 1'
#
loop_
_entity.id
_entity.type
_entity.pdbx_description
1 polymer ?
#
loop_
_entity_poly.entity_id
_entity_poly.type
_entity_poly.pdbx_seq_one_letter_code
_entity_poly.pdbx_strand_id
1 'polypeptide(L)'
;MRLARLAAGLPQDKLGVKAGLDDGTASARISRYESGVHEPNISFAHRLADELGVPAPYFYAADDELAKLILWFGQLNAKQRKSLLEFASHIKSSS
;
A
#
# COMPACT_ATOMS: atom_id res chain seq x y z
N MET A 1 5.56 -0.80 -0.46
CA MET A 1 5.55 0.40 -1.32
C MET A 1 6.13 0.16 -2.71
N ARG A 2 7.42 -0.22 -2.83
CA ARG A 2 8.11 -0.39 -4.12
C ARG A 2 7.37 -1.26 -5.13
N LEU A 3 6.82 -2.40 -4.69
CA LEU A 3 6.08 -3.30 -5.57
C LEU A 3 4.82 -2.63 -6.16
N ALA A 4 4.04 -1.92 -5.34
CA ALA A 4 2.88 -1.16 -5.82
C ALA A 4 3.27 -0.05 -6.81
N ARG A 5 4.36 0.67 -6.54
CA ARG A 5 4.88 1.68 -7.48
C ARG A 5 5.28 1.08 -8.82
N LEU A 6 6.01 -0.03 -8.80
CA LEU A 6 6.44 -0.72 -10.01
C LEU A 6 5.24 -1.27 -10.80
N ALA A 7 4.23 -1.81 -10.12
CA ALA A 7 2.99 -2.25 -10.75
C ALA A 7 2.21 -1.10 -11.40
N ALA A 8 2.26 0.10 -10.81
CA ALA A 8 1.69 1.32 -11.38
C ALA A 8 2.55 1.93 -12.51
N GLY A 9 3.73 1.38 -12.80
CA GLY A 9 4.64 1.90 -13.83
C GLY A 9 5.22 3.28 -13.53
N LEU A 10 5.22 3.70 -12.26
CA LEU A 10 5.63 5.06 -11.87
C LEU A 10 7.12 5.11 -11.47
N PRO A 11 7.92 6.04 -12.02
CA PRO A 11 9.20 6.44 -11.44
C PRO A 11 9.06 7.02 -10.03
N GLN A 12 10.14 6.99 -9.23
CA GLN A 12 10.10 7.47 -7.84
C GLN A 12 9.80 8.97 -7.74
N ASP A 13 10.48 9.79 -8.54
CA ASP A 13 10.20 11.22 -8.72
C ASP A 13 8.74 11.47 -9.08
N LYS A 14 8.22 10.76 -10.09
CA LYS A 14 6.83 10.93 -10.55
C LYS A 14 5.80 10.59 -9.49
N LEU A 15 5.99 9.50 -8.74
CA LEU A 15 5.12 9.17 -7.60
C LEU A 15 5.19 10.26 -6.53
N GLY A 16 6.40 10.71 -6.19
CA GLY A 16 6.59 11.73 -5.16
C GLY A 16 5.91 13.05 -5.51
N VAL A 17 6.09 13.54 -6.73
CA VAL A 17 5.46 14.78 -7.21
C VAL A 17 3.94 14.65 -7.21
N LYS A 18 3.41 13.54 -7.73
CA LYS A 18 1.96 13.26 -7.71
C LYS A 18 1.38 13.25 -6.29
N ALA A 19 2.12 12.71 -5.33
CA ALA A 19 1.74 12.71 -3.91
C ALA A 19 1.99 14.05 -3.19
N GLY A 20 2.42 15.10 -3.90
CA GLY A 20 2.60 16.46 -3.39
C GLY A 20 3.98 16.74 -2.79
N LEU A 21 5.03 16.05 -3.25
CA LEU A 21 6.42 16.42 -2.96
C LEU A 21 6.94 17.44 -3.97
N ASP A 22 7.92 18.23 -3.53
CA ASP A 22 8.72 19.06 -4.43
C ASP A 22 9.58 18.18 -5.37
N ASP A 23 9.62 18.53 -6.65
CA ASP A 23 10.26 17.76 -7.73
C ASP A 23 11.74 17.48 -7.43
N GLY A 24 12.47 18.47 -6.90
CA GLY A 24 13.89 18.34 -6.57
C GLY A 24 14.19 17.36 -5.43
N THR A 25 13.19 17.01 -4.63
CA THR A 25 13.34 16.11 -3.47
C THR A 25 12.55 14.81 -3.56
N ALA A 26 11.66 14.70 -4.55
CA ALA A 26 10.67 13.63 -4.68
C ALA A 26 11.33 12.24 -4.73
N SER A 27 12.28 12.03 -5.65
CA SER A 27 12.97 10.75 -5.84
C SER A 27 13.67 10.28 -4.55
N ALA A 28 14.45 11.16 -3.93
CA ALA A 28 15.20 10.84 -2.72
C ALA A 28 14.28 10.50 -1.52
N ARG A 29 13.14 11.18 -1.38
CA ARG A 29 12.17 10.90 -0.33
C ARG A 29 11.47 9.56 -0.55
N ILE A 30 11.00 9.30 -1.77
CA ILE A 30 10.37 8.02 -2.12
C ILE A 30 11.35 6.85 -1.94
N SER A 31 12.60 7.00 -2.35
CA SER A 31 13.63 5.98 -2.14
C SER A 31 13.81 5.65 -0.66
N ARG A 32 13.79 6.64 0.24
CA ARG A 32 13.91 6.41 1.69
C ARG A 32 12.73 5.66 2.29
N TYR A 33 11.53 5.88 1.76
CA TYR A 33 10.34 5.11 2.14
C TYR A 33 10.41 3.67 1.61
N GLU A 34 10.90 3.48 0.37
CA GLU A 34 11.04 2.15 -0.22
C GLU A 34 12.12 1.29 0.44
N SER A 35 13.16 1.90 1.00
CA SER A 35 14.22 1.22 1.73
C SER A 35 13.92 1.01 3.21
N GLY A 36 12.77 1.48 3.70
CA GLY A 36 12.40 1.39 5.13
C GLY A 36 13.25 2.26 6.07
N VAL A 37 14.05 3.18 5.53
CA VAL A 37 14.89 4.09 6.34
C VAL A 37 14.03 5.13 7.04
N HIS A 38 12.95 5.56 6.39
CA HIS A 38 11.92 6.39 6.99
C HIS A 38 10.55 5.84 6.66
N GLU A 39 9.59 6.12 7.53
CA GLU A 39 8.18 5.89 7.25
C GLU A 39 7.50 7.19 6.84
N PRO A 40 6.62 7.16 5.83
CA PRO A 40 5.76 8.29 5.55
C PRO A 40 4.80 8.49 6.72
N ASN A 41 4.52 9.74 7.09
CA ASN A 41 3.42 10.01 8.02
C ASN A 41 2.09 9.57 7.39
N ILE A 42 1.07 9.36 8.23
CA ILE A 42 -0.21 8.79 7.80
C ILE A 42 -0.86 9.61 6.67
N SER A 43 -0.83 10.95 6.75
CA SER A 43 -1.40 11.82 5.72
C SER A 43 -0.70 11.65 4.37
N PHE A 44 0.63 11.55 4.36
CA PHE A 44 1.38 11.33 3.13
C PHE A 44 1.20 9.90 2.59
N ALA A 45 1.11 8.91 3.47
CA ALA A 45 0.81 7.53 3.10
C ALA A 45 -0.55 7.41 2.41
N HIS A 46 -1.57 8.14 2.86
CA HIS A 46 -2.86 8.20 2.16
C HIS A 46 -2.70 8.76 0.74
N ARG A 47 -1.96 9.85 0.55
CA ARG A 47 -1.71 10.40 -0.79
C ARG A 47 -0.99 9.41 -1.72
N LEU A 48 0.01 8.70 -1.19
CA LEU A 48 0.69 7.63 -1.94
C LEU A 48 -0.26 6.48 -2.29
N ALA A 49 -1.14 6.10 -1.37
CA ALA A 49 -2.12 5.04 -1.58
C ALA A 49 -3.12 5.40 -2.69
N ASP A 50 -3.62 6.64 -2.68
CA ASP A 50 -4.53 7.15 -3.71
C ASP A 50 -3.88 7.13 -5.09
N GLU A 51 -2.64 7.61 -5.21
CA GLU A 51 -1.88 7.60 -6.47
C GLU A 51 -1.54 6.20 -6.98
N LEU A 52 -1.41 5.23 -6.06
CA LEU A 52 -1.06 3.84 -6.40
C LEU A 52 -2.28 2.93 -6.52
N GLY A 53 -3.48 3.40 -6.16
CA GLY A 53 -4.69 2.58 -6.15
C GLY A 53 -4.61 1.40 -5.16
N VAL A 54 -3.94 1.57 -4.04
CA VAL A 54 -3.76 0.53 -3.00
C VAL A 54 -4.26 1.02 -1.65
N PRO A 55 -4.70 0.13 -0.72
CA PRO A 55 -5.06 0.56 0.62
C PRO A 55 -3.85 1.08 1.39
N ALA A 56 -3.97 2.24 2.06
CA ALA A 56 -2.88 2.82 2.87
C ALA A 56 -2.23 1.86 3.89
N PRO A 57 -2.96 0.95 4.56
CA PRO A 57 -2.36 -0.04 5.46
C PRO A 57 -1.31 -0.95 4.79
N TYR A 58 -1.33 -1.09 3.46
CA TYR A 58 -0.36 -1.88 2.70
C TYR A 58 1.08 -1.42 2.95
N PHE A 59 1.31 -0.12 3.19
CA PHE A 59 2.65 0.39 3.44
C PHE A 59 3.23 0.00 4.80
N TYR A 60 2.39 -0.48 5.73
CA TYR A 60 2.74 -0.77 7.12
C TYR A 60 2.54 -2.25 7.48
N ALA A 61 2.32 -3.12 6.49
CA ALA A 61 2.20 -4.55 6.71
C ALA A 61 3.53 -5.11 7.27
N ALA A 62 3.44 -5.92 8.32
CA ALA A 62 4.61 -6.49 9.00
C ALA A 62 5.37 -7.51 8.15
N ASP A 63 4.69 -8.16 7.21
CA ASP A 63 5.23 -9.18 6.32
C ASP A 63 4.51 -9.21 4.96
N ASP A 64 5.07 -9.98 4.04
CA ASP A 64 4.57 -10.12 2.67
C ASP A 64 3.18 -10.77 2.57
N GLU A 65 2.80 -11.62 3.53
CA GLU A 65 1.52 -12.32 3.51
C GLU A 65 0.39 -11.35 3.88
N LEU A 66 0.58 -10.60 4.96
CA LEU A 66 -0.33 -9.53 5.36
C LEU A 66 -0.42 -8.45 4.28
N ALA A 67 0.71 -8.09 3.66
CA ALA A 67 0.74 -7.11 2.57
C ALA A 67 -0.12 -7.56 1.38
N LYS A 68 -0.01 -8.83 0.97
CA LYS A 68 -0.84 -9.43 -0.08
C LYS A 68 -2.32 -9.44 0.29
N LEU A 69 -2.65 -9.83 1.52
CA LEU A 69 -4.03 -9.87 1.99
C LEU A 69 -4.67 -8.47 1.96
N ILE A 70 -3.96 -7.43 2.41
CA ILE A 70 -4.43 -6.05 2.38
C ILE A 70 -4.68 -5.60 0.94
N LEU A 71 -3.73 -5.86 0.02
CA LEU A 71 -3.89 -5.51 -1.40
C LEU A 71 -5.12 -6.19 -2.01
N TRP A 72 -5.25 -7.50 -1.84
CA TRP A 72 -6.38 -8.25 -2.38
C TRP A 72 -7.69 -7.76 -1.80
N PHE A 73 -7.78 -7.58 -0.48
CA PHE A 73 -8.98 -7.05 0.16
C PHE A 73 -9.40 -5.69 -0.42
N GLY A 74 -8.44 -4.81 -0.70
CA GLY A 74 -8.66 -3.54 -1.38
C GLY A 74 -9.31 -3.66 -2.76
N GLN A 75 -8.91 -4.67 -3.54
CA GLN A 75 -9.39 -4.95 -4.89
C GLN A 75 -10.74 -5.67 -4.94
N LEU A 76 -11.16 -6.32 -3.85
CA LEU A 76 -12.43 -7.03 -3.77
C LEU A 76 -13.63 -6.09 -3.70
N ASN A 77 -14.74 -6.48 -4.32
CA ASN A 77 -16.04 -5.84 -4.13
C ASN A 77 -16.67 -6.23 -2.78
N ALA A 78 -17.76 -5.56 -2.39
CA ALA A 78 -18.41 -5.76 -1.09
C ALA A 78 -18.83 -7.22 -0.83
N LYS A 79 -19.37 -7.93 -1.84
CA LYS A 79 -19.78 -9.34 -1.71
C LYS A 79 -18.58 -10.24 -1.48
N GLN A 80 -17.51 -10.06 -2.25
CA GLN A 80 -16.27 -10.82 -2.12
C GLN A 80 -15.59 -10.58 -0.77
N ARG A 81 -15.56 -9.32 -0.29
CA ARG A 81 -15.04 -8.99 1.06
C ARG A 81 -15.81 -9.72 2.15
N LYS A 82 -17.15 -9.75 2.06
CA LYS A 82 -17.99 -10.48 3.00
C LYS A 82 -17.64 -11.98 3.01
N SER A 83 -17.57 -12.61 1.83
CA SER A 83 -17.22 -14.03 1.72
C SER A 83 -15.82 -14.35 2.28
N LEU A 84 -14.84 -13.47 2.06
CA LEU A 84 -13.49 -13.64 2.63
C LEU A 84 -13.50 -13.57 4.16
N LEU A 85 -14.24 -12.63 4.74
CA LEU A 85 -14.36 -12.49 6.19
C LEU A 85 -15.11 -13.68 6.83
N GLU A 86 -16.15 -14.19 6.17
CA GLU A 86 -16.86 -15.40 6.59
C GLU A 86 -15.94 -16.62 6.59
N PHE A 87 -15.19 -16.82 5.50
CA PHE A 87 -14.20 -17.90 5.39
C PHE A 87 -13.12 -17.82 6.48
N ALA A 88 -12.54 -16.63 6.69
CA ALA A 88 -11.55 -16.41 7.74
C ALA A 88 -12.13 -16.69 9.14
N SER A 89 -13.40 -16.35 9.38
CA SER A 89 -14.09 -16.64 10.64
C SER A 89 -14.23 -18.15 10.87
N HIS A 90 -14.58 -18.92 9.84
CA HIS A 90 -14.68 -20.38 9.94
C HIS A 90 -13.34 -21.06 10.24
N ILE A 91 -12.25 -20.58 9.64
CA ILE A 91 -10.89 -21.08 9.95
C ILE A 91 -10.57 -20.84 11.43
N LYS A 92 -10.81 -19.62 11.92
CA LYS A 92 -10.53 -19.23 13.30
C LYS A 92 -11.33 -20.05 14.32
N SER A 93 -12.59 -20.38 14.03
CA SER A 93 -13.43 -21.18 14.93
C SER A 93 -13.11 -22.68 14.90
N SER A 94 -12.35 -23.15 13.91
CA SER A 94 -11.94 -24.55 13.76
C SER A 94 -10.52 -24.82 14.27
N SER A 95 -9.85 -23.80 14.79
CA SER A 95 -8.53 -23.83 15.44
C SER A 95 -8.68 -23.65 16.94
#